data_AF-A0AAJ1TVF8-F1
#
_entry.id   AF-A0AAJ1TVF8-F1
#
_cell.length_a   1.000
_cell.length_b   1.000
_cell.length_c   1.000
_cell.angle_alpha   90.00
_cell.angle_beta   90.00
_cell.angle_gamma   90.00
#
_symmetry.space_group_name_H-M   'P 1'
#
loop_
_entity.id
_entity.type
_entity.pdbx_description
1 polymer ?
#
loop_
_entity_poly.entity_id
_entity_poly.type
_entity_poly.pdbx_seq_one_letter_code
_entity_poly.pdbx_strand_id
1 'polypeptide(L)'
;MAVALQDWESPGSVDEEQMIAWLRDVGSRPPALTTAEIARLLDRTGSHRLRNAAALALADLKADGAAERIGVLLRRADVAPQSGSLLFALDELGGTLSLEGLLNILRSGSFEARSEALHFLDADRVSIADPESRRVASAQLTALAAGPDPDAAAAAQDALAMLPDRTGHVGPGQHQA
;
A
#
# COMPACT_ATOMS: atom_id res chain seq x y z
N MET A 1 0.27 -13.03 31.35
CA MET A 1 -0.06 -14.12 30.40
C MET A 1 0.03 -13.53 29.01
N ALA A 2 0.83 -14.09 28.11
CA ALA A 2 0.85 -13.68 26.70
C ALA A 2 -0.47 -14.12 26.05
N VAL A 3 -1.17 -13.23 25.34
CA VAL A 3 -2.33 -13.63 24.55
C VAL A 3 -1.79 -14.30 23.30
N ALA A 4 -1.85 -15.62 23.26
CA ALA A 4 -1.49 -16.35 22.06
C ALA A 4 -2.51 -16.03 20.97
N LEU A 5 -2.05 -15.50 19.83
CA LEU A 5 -2.86 -15.32 18.61
C LEU A 5 -3.41 -16.64 18.01
N GLN A 6 -3.21 -17.79 18.66
CA GLN A 6 -3.71 -19.07 18.14
C GLN A 6 -5.24 -19.17 18.16
N ASP A 7 -5.92 -18.38 18.99
CA ASP A 7 -7.36 -18.54 19.23
C ASP A 7 -8.22 -17.34 18.83
N TRP A 8 -7.70 -16.30 18.16
CA TRP A 8 -8.49 -15.06 17.92
C TRP A 8 -9.73 -15.24 17.03
N GLU A 9 -9.80 -16.31 16.23
CA GLU A 9 -10.99 -16.67 15.42
C GLU A 9 -11.96 -17.63 16.15
N SER A 10 -11.68 -18.01 17.41
CA SER A 10 -12.51 -18.96 18.16
C SER A 10 -13.65 -18.27 18.95
N PRO A 11 -14.84 -18.87 19.07
CA PRO A 11 -15.91 -18.32 19.91
C PRO A 11 -15.46 -18.21 21.38
N GLY A 12 -15.35 -16.99 21.91
CA GLY A 12 -14.76 -16.69 23.24
C GLY A 12 -13.40 -15.99 23.19
N SER A 13 -12.90 -15.70 21.99
CA SER A 13 -11.68 -14.92 21.76
C SER A 13 -11.85 -13.42 21.98
N VAL A 14 -10.72 -12.70 22.00
CA VAL A 14 -10.64 -11.24 21.94
C VAL A 14 -11.43 -10.76 20.72
N ASP A 15 -12.46 -9.94 20.95
CA ASP A 15 -13.24 -9.38 19.84
C ASP A 15 -12.40 -8.43 18.96
N GLU A 16 -12.86 -8.19 17.74
CA GLU A 16 -12.12 -7.38 16.76
C GLU A 16 -11.77 -5.98 17.30
N GLU A 17 -12.71 -5.33 18.00
CA GLU A 17 -12.49 -3.98 18.54
C GLU A 17 -11.40 -3.96 19.61
N GLN A 18 -11.40 -4.96 20.49
CA GLN A 18 -10.38 -5.09 21.52
C GLN A 18 -9.00 -5.36 20.90
N MET A 19 -8.92 -6.19 19.87
CA MET A 19 -7.67 -6.42 19.15
C MET A 19 -7.17 -5.15 18.44
N ILE A 20 -8.07 -4.40 17.78
CA ILE A 20 -7.72 -3.10 17.18
C ILE A 20 -7.22 -2.12 18.25
N ALA A 21 -7.87 -2.07 19.41
CA ALA A 21 -7.44 -1.21 20.51
C ALA A 21 -6.05 -1.59 21.01
N TRP A 22 -5.72 -2.88 21.07
CA TRP A 22 -4.38 -3.34 21.46
C TRP A 22 -3.31 -2.99 20.42
N LEU A 23 -3.63 -3.13 19.14
CA LEU A 23 -2.72 -2.76 18.06
C LEU A 23 -2.43 -1.25 18.04
N ARG A 24 -3.43 -0.42 18.39
CA ARG A 24 -3.25 1.04 18.50
C ARG A 24 -2.44 1.49 19.72
N ASP A 25 -2.39 0.66 20.76
CA ASP A 25 -1.66 0.95 22.01
C ASP A 25 -0.40 0.08 22.12
N VAL A 26 0.19 -0.26 20.96
CA VAL A 26 1.34 -1.14 20.88
C VAL A 26 2.53 -0.55 21.64
N GLY A 27 3.12 -1.34 22.55
CA GLY A 27 4.21 -0.90 23.42
C GLY A 27 3.78 -0.29 24.76
N SER A 28 2.51 0.04 24.97
CA SER A 28 2.04 0.67 26.22
C SER A 28 1.52 -0.29 27.29
N ARG A 29 1.09 -1.51 26.93
CA ARG A 29 0.43 -2.45 27.86
C ARG A 29 0.88 -3.91 27.70
N PRO A 30 1.15 -4.64 28.81
CA PRO A 30 1.35 -6.08 28.77
C PRO A 30 0.03 -6.88 28.78
N PRO A 31 -0.05 -8.04 28.10
CA PRO A 31 0.99 -8.59 27.23
C PRO A 31 1.05 -7.82 25.90
N ALA A 32 2.22 -7.31 25.57
CA ALA A 32 2.44 -6.69 24.27
C ALA A 32 2.48 -7.79 23.21
N LEU A 33 1.68 -7.63 22.15
CA LEU A 33 1.82 -8.46 20.96
C LEU A 33 3.24 -8.28 20.40
N THR A 34 3.90 -9.38 20.09
CA THR A 34 5.21 -9.34 19.42
C THR A 34 5.05 -8.89 17.97
N THR A 35 6.10 -8.33 17.38
CA THR A 35 6.12 -7.99 15.94
C THR A 35 5.79 -9.21 15.06
N ALA A 36 6.26 -10.40 15.45
CA ALA A 36 5.97 -11.66 14.75
C ALA A 36 4.49 -12.10 14.86
N GLU A 37 3.82 -11.73 15.94
CA GLU A 37 2.38 -11.94 16.12
C GLU A 37 1.59 -10.96 15.26
N ILE A 38 1.92 -9.67 15.32
CA ILE A 38 1.26 -8.63 14.52
C ILE A 38 1.44 -8.90 13.01
N ALA A 39 2.64 -9.31 12.58
CA ALA A 39 2.89 -9.71 11.20
C ALA A 39 2.05 -10.91 10.76
N ARG A 40 1.88 -11.91 11.64
CA ARG A 40 0.99 -13.05 11.35
C ARG A 40 -0.47 -12.62 11.22
N LEU A 41 -0.92 -11.66 12.04
CA LEU A 41 -2.25 -11.09 11.95
C LEU A 41 -2.45 -10.34 10.63
N LEU A 42 -1.49 -9.49 10.25
CA LEU A 42 -1.47 -8.75 8.98
C LEU A 42 -1.66 -9.68 7.78
N ASP A 43 -0.94 -10.81 7.75
CA ASP A 43 -0.94 -11.75 6.62
C ASP A 43 -2.23 -12.57 6.51
N ARG A 44 -2.84 -12.92 7.65
CA ARG A 44 -3.89 -13.97 7.71
C ARG A 44 -5.30 -13.44 7.91
N THR A 45 -5.46 -12.25 8.48
CA THR A 45 -6.79 -11.75 8.82
C THR A 45 -7.64 -11.53 7.57
N GLY A 46 -8.92 -11.92 7.65
CA GLY A 46 -9.94 -11.56 6.65
C GLY A 46 -10.44 -10.12 6.81
N SER A 47 -10.25 -9.51 7.99
CA SER A 47 -10.76 -8.17 8.30
C SER A 47 -9.80 -7.08 7.81
N HIS A 48 -10.29 -6.19 6.95
CA HIS A 48 -9.52 -5.02 6.52
C HIS A 48 -9.19 -4.08 7.69
N ARG A 49 -10.06 -4.00 8.71
CA ARG A 49 -9.85 -3.17 9.90
C ARG A 49 -8.68 -3.68 10.72
N LEU A 50 -8.63 -4.99 10.98
CA LEU A 50 -7.49 -5.62 11.66
C LEU A 50 -6.21 -5.53 10.85
N ARG A 51 -6.29 -5.74 9.54
CA ARG A 51 -5.13 -5.62 8.65
C ARG A 51 -4.51 -4.23 8.71
N ASN A 52 -5.35 -3.19 8.63
CA ASN A 52 -4.91 -1.80 8.68
C ASN A 52 -4.33 -1.45 10.05
N ALA A 53 -4.97 -1.87 11.15
CA ALA A 53 -4.44 -1.69 12.49
C ALA A 53 -3.10 -2.41 12.70
N ALA A 54 -2.95 -3.62 12.17
CA ALA A 54 -1.70 -4.38 12.24
C ALA A 54 -0.57 -3.72 11.44
N ALA A 55 -0.88 -3.19 10.26
CA ALA A 55 0.11 -2.47 9.45
C ALA A 55 0.62 -1.21 10.15
N LEU A 56 -0.28 -0.41 10.73
CA LEU A 56 0.07 0.78 11.51
C LEU A 56 0.92 0.41 12.73
N ALA A 57 0.50 -0.62 13.49
CA ALA A 57 1.27 -1.08 14.65
C ALA A 57 2.69 -1.55 14.28
N LEU A 58 2.86 -2.22 13.13
CA LEU A 58 4.18 -2.61 12.63
C LEU A 58 5.02 -1.39 12.20
N ALA A 59 4.40 -0.36 11.63
CA ALA A 59 5.05 0.90 11.28
C ALA A 59 5.49 1.68 12.53
N ASP A 60 4.65 1.77 13.55
CA ASP A 60 4.95 2.41 14.83
C ASP A 60 6.12 1.72 15.54
N LEU A 61 6.14 0.38 15.50
CA LEU A 61 7.23 -0.43 16.03
C LEU A 61 8.50 -0.45 15.14
N LYS A 62 8.45 0.16 13.96
CA LYS A 62 9.50 0.11 12.92
C LYS A 62 9.99 -1.34 12.70
N ALA A 63 9.03 -2.26 12.59
CA ALA A 63 9.31 -3.70 12.56
C ALA A 63 10.04 -4.14 11.28
N ASP A 64 11.12 -4.89 11.44
CA ASP A 64 11.90 -5.44 10.34
C ASP A 64 11.04 -6.27 9.37
N GLY A 65 11.19 -6.03 8.07
CA GLY A 65 10.47 -6.73 7.00
C GLY A 65 8.98 -6.35 6.88
N ALA A 66 8.46 -5.41 7.67
CA ALA A 66 7.07 -4.98 7.57
C ALA A 66 6.76 -4.30 6.23
N ALA A 67 7.68 -3.48 5.72
CA ALA A 67 7.53 -2.80 4.42
C ALA A 67 7.33 -3.81 3.27
N GLU A 68 8.15 -4.87 3.24
CA GLU A 68 8.06 -5.91 2.22
C GLU A 68 6.71 -6.64 2.27
N ARG A 69 6.24 -7.00 3.48
CA ARG A 69 4.94 -7.66 3.68
C ARG A 69 3.78 -6.79 3.22
N ILE A 70 3.78 -5.52 3.60
CA ILE A 70 2.76 -4.56 3.19
C ILE A 70 2.77 -4.40 1.66
N GLY A 71 3.96 -4.29 1.05
CA GLY A 71 4.10 -4.22 -0.41
C GLY A 71 3.53 -5.45 -1.13
N VAL A 72 3.71 -6.65 -0.59
CA VAL A 72 3.08 -7.88 -1.12
C VAL A 72 1.56 -7.81 -1.05
N LEU A 73 0.99 -7.34 0.06
CA LEU A 73 -0.46 -7.22 0.25
C LEU A 73 -1.10 -6.23 -0.71
N LEU A 74 -0.44 -5.10 -0.97
CA LEU A 74 -0.93 -4.05 -1.87
C LEU A 74 -1.02 -4.49 -3.35
N ARG A 75 -0.39 -5.61 -3.72
CA ARG A 75 -0.62 -6.24 -5.03
C ARG A 75 -1.98 -6.91 -5.16
N ARG A 76 -2.66 -7.22 -4.06
CA ARG A 76 -3.92 -7.94 -4.10
C ARG A 76 -5.08 -6.99 -4.40
N ALA A 77 -5.86 -7.31 -5.43
CA ALA A 77 -7.00 -6.47 -5.84
C ALA A 77 -8.09 -6.34 -4.75
N ASP A 78 -8.25 -7.34 -3.88
CA ASP A 78 -9.21 -7.30 -2.77
C ASP A 78 -8.79 -6.36 -1.63
N VAL A 79 -7.52 -5.97 -1.59
CA VAL A 79 -6.98 -5.04 -0.58
C VAL A 79 -7.11 -3.59 -1.02
N ALA A 80 -7.06 -3.32 -2.33
CA ALA A 80 -7.05 -1.97 -2.90
C ALA A 80 -8.13 -1.01 -2.35
N PRO A 81 -9.43 -1.39 -2.21
CA PRO A 81 -10.48 -0.48 -1.75
C PRO A 81 -10.26 0.12 -0.35
N GLN A 82 -9.49 -0.57 0.51
CA GLN A 82 -9.27 -0.20 1.92
C GLN A 82 -7.77 -0.05 2.24
N SER A 83 -6.97 0.30 1.24
CA SER A 83 -5.51 0.27 1.31
C SER A 83 -4.86 1.55 1.85
N GLY A 84 -5.61 2.61 2.15
CA GLY A 84 -5.06 3.89 2.63
C GLY A 84 -4.10 3.74 3.82
N SER A 85 -4.51 3.03 4.88
CA SER A 85 -3.64 2.80 6.04
C SER A 85 -2.44 1.90 5.73
N LEU A 86 -2.55 1.00 4.75
CA LEU A 86 -1.42 0.17 4.31
C LEU A 86 -0.40 1.02 3.54
N LEU A 87 -0.86 1.92 2.67
CA LEU A 87 0.01 2.86 1.96
C LEU A 87 0.71 3.82 2.93
N PHE A 88 -0.04 4.37 3.89
CA PHE A 88 0.54 5.22 4.93
C PHE A 88 1.61 4.46 5.74
N ALA A 89 1.31 3.24 6.20
CA ALA A 89 2.29 2.42 6.93
C ALA A 89 3.51 2.06 6.06
N LEU A 90 3.31 1.78 4.77
CA LEU A 90 4.40 1.56 3.82
C LEU A 90 5.28 2.81 3.66
N ASP A 91 4.65 3.98 3.64
CA ASP A 91 5.32 5.26 3.50
C ASP A 91 6.24 5.52 4.70
N GLU A 92 5.69 5.40 5.91
CA GLU A 92 6.36 5.51 7.21
C GLU A 92 7.55 4.54 7.39
N LEU A 93 7.51 3.42 6.69
CA LEU A 93 8.57 2.40 6.71
C LEU A 93 9.59 2.58 5.58
N GLY A 94 9.46 3.62 4.74
CA GLY A 94 10.36 3.86 3.61
C GLY A 94 10.23 2.81 2.49
N GLY A 95 9.09 2.10 2.41
CA GLY A 95 8.88 1.03 1.44
C GLY A 95 8.62 1.52 0.01
N THR A 96 8.48 0.58 -0.92
CA THR A 96 8.17 0.87 -2.33
C THR A 96 6.86 0.20 -2.73
N LEU A 97 6.04 0.89 -3.52
CA LEU A 97 4.83 0.33 -4.11
C LEU A 97 5.17 -0.37 -5.42
N SER A 98 4.60 -1.53 -5.72
CA SER A 98 4.78 -2.13 -7.04
C SER A 98 3.89 -1.46 -8.09
N LEU A 99 4.31 -1.47 -9.35
CA LEU A 99 3.48 -0.99 -10.46
C LEU A 99 2.10 -1.69 -10.52
N GLU A 100 2.06 -2.99 -10.25
CA GLU A 100 0.80 -3.74 -10.14
C GLU A 100 -0.09 -3.23 -9.00
N GLY A 101 0.49 -2.96 -7.82
CA GLY A 101 -0.24 -2.42 -6.68
C GLY A 101 -0.81 -1.04 -6.99
N LEU A 102 -0.01 -0.16 -7.60
CA LEU A 102 -0.47 1.14 -8.09
C LEU A 102 -1.69 0.99 -9.00
N LEU A 103 -1.61 0.14 -10.03
CA LEU A 103 -2.71 -0.05 -11.00
C LEU A 103 -3.99 -0.59 -10.35
N ASN A 104 -3.87 -1.50 -9.39
CA ASN A 104 -5.02 -2.01 -8.65
C ASN A 104 -5.68 -0.90 -7.81
N ILE A 105 -4.87 -0.08 -7.14
CA ILE A 105 -5.36 1.00 -6.27
C ILE A 105 -5.98 2.12 -7.09
N LEU A 106 -5.41 2.51 -8.23
CA LEU A 106 -6.01 3.52 -9.10
C LEU A 106 -7.39 3.05 -9.62
N ARG A 107 -7.53 1.75 -9.91
CA ARG A 107 -8.77 1.18 -10.43
C ARG A 107 -9.88 1.10 -9.39
N SER A 108 -9.61 0.60 -8.19
CA SER A 108 -10.65 0.25 -7.21
C SER A 108 -10.43 0.79 -5.81
N GLY A 109 -9.36 1.55 -5.58
CA GLY A 109 -9.06 2.20 -4.33
C GLY A 109 -10.05 3.32 -3.99
N SER A 110 -10.14 3.65 -2.71
CA SER A 110 -10.80 4.88 -2.26
C SER A 110 -10.07 6.12 -2.79
N PHE A 111 -10.72 7.28 -2.73
CA PHE A 111 -10.07 8.56 -3.06
C PHE A 111 -8.75 8.76 -2.30
N GLU A 112 -8.74 8.48 -1.00
CA GLU A 112 -7.55 8.53 -0.15
C GLU A 112 -6.45 7.57 -0.64
N ALA A 113 -6.81 6.31 -0.92
CA ALA A 113 -5.84 5.32 -1.41
C ALA A 113 -5.24 5.70 -2.77
N ARG A 114 -6.04 6.30 -3.67
CA ARG A 114 -5.56 6.81 -4.97
C ARG A 114 -4.57 7.96 -4.76
N SER A 115 -4.89 8.91 -3.88
CA SER A 115 -4.00 10.03 -3.55
C SER A 115 -2.66 9.54 -2.99
N GLU A 116 -2.69 8.62 -2.04
CA GLU A 116 -1.49 8.02 -1.47
C GLU A 116 -0.68 7.25 -2.52
N ALA A 117 -1.33 6.46 -3.37
CA ALA A 117 -0.62 5.72 -4.42
C ALA A 117 0.05 6.65 -5.46
N LEU A 118 -0.58 7.79 -5.79
CA LEU A 118 0.03 8.82 -6.61
C LEU A 118 1.22 9.50 -5.92
N HIS A 119 1.17 9.69 -4.61
CA HIS A 119 2.30 10.19 -3.84
C HIS A 119 3.54 9.28 -3.98
N PHE A 120 3.36 7.96 -3.92
CA PHE A 120 4.46 7.01 -4.18
C PHE A 120 5.05 7.16 -5.57
N LEU A 121 4.22 7.45 -6.58
CA LEU A 121 4.67 7.63 -7.95
C LEU A 121 5.45 8.94 -8.12
N ASP A 122 4.96 10.03 -7.57
CA ASP A 122 5.63 11.35 -7.57
C ASP A 122 6.97 11.31 -6.82
N ALA A 123 7.03 10.53 -5.73
CA ALA A 123 8.25 10.32 -4.94
C ALA A 123 9.26 9.32 -5.57
N ASP A 124 9.05 8.85 -6.80
CA ASP A 124 9.87 7.82 -7.48
C ASP A 124 10.01 6.52 -6.67
N ARG A 125 8.96 6.18 -5.89
CA ARG A 125 8.89 4.98 -5.01
C ARG A 125 7.96 3.90 -5.56
N VAL A 126 7.68 3.95 -6.86
CA VAL A 126 7.00 2.87 -7.58
C VAL A 126 8.03 2.00 -8.29
N SER A 127 8.09 0.72 -7.93
CA SER A 127 8.97 -0.25 -8.56
C SER A 127 8.45 -0.65 -9.94
N ILE A 128 9.20 -0.26 -10.97
CA ILE A 128 8.97 -0.57 -12.38
C ILE A 128 10.11 -1.46 -12.85
N ALA A 129 9.82 -2.75 -13.11
CA ALA A 129 10.84 -3.75 -13.40
C ALA A 129 11.59 -3.49 -14.71
N ASP A 130 10.88 -3.06 -15.75
CA ASP A 130 11.42 -2.94 -17.10
C ASP A 130 10.57 -1.97 -17.98
N PRO A 131 11.09 -1.55 -19.15
CA PRO A 131 10.36 -0.65 -20.06
C PRO A 131 9.07 -1.23 -20.65
N GLU A 132 8.97 -2.55 -20.84
CA GLU A 132 7.75 -3.19 -21.34
C GLU A 132 6.63 -3.13 -20.30
N SER A 133 6.94 -3.43 -19.04
CA SER A 133 6.02 -3.27 -17.90
C SER A 133 5.47 -1.83 -17.82
N ARG A 134 6.33 -0.82 -18.02
CA ARG A 134 5.89 0.58 -18.11
C ARG A 134 4.93 0.80 -19.27
N ARG A 135 5.26 0.34 -20.47
CA ARG A 135 4.41 0.49 -21.66
C ARG A 135 3.03 -0.13 -21.45
N VAL A 136 2.98 -1.31 -20.85
CA VAL A 136 1.74 -2.01 -20.50
C VAL A 136 0.94 -1.20 -19.48
N ALA A 137 1.59 -0.67 -18.43
CA ALA A 137 0.92 0.18 -17.46
C ALA A 137 0.35 1.46 -18.09
N SER A 138 1.10 2.16 -18.94
CA SER A 138 0.61 3.35 -19.66
C SER A 138 -0.62 3.04 -20.52
N ALA A 139 -0.64 1.89 -21.19
CA ALA A 139 -1.83 1.45 -21.95
C ALA A 139 -3.04 1.18 -21.03
N GLN A 140 -2.82 0.55 -19.87
CA GLN A 140 -3.88 0.31 -18.89
C GLN A 140 -4.41 1.61 -18.27
N LEU A 141 -3.53 2.54 -17.93
CA LEU A 141 -3.90 3.86 -17.41
C LEU A 141 -4.67 4.66 -18.45
N THR A 142 -4.28 4.59 -19.73
CA THR A 142 -5.01 5.24 -20.83
C THR A 142 -6.44 4.69 -20.93
N ALA A 143 -6.61 3.37 -20.84
CA ALA A 143 -7.94 2.76 -20.82
C ALA A 143 -8.75 3.16 -19.57
N LEU A 144 -8.09 3.24 -18.41
CA LEU A 144 -8.73 3.65 -17.15
C LEU A 144 -9.16 5.13 -17.19
N ALA A 145 -8.34 6.01 -17.76
CA ALA A 145 -8.62 7.44 -17.95
C ALA A 145 -9.80 7.71 -18.90
N ALA A 146 -10.11 6.78 -19.80
CA ALA A 146 -11.30 6.82 -20.66
C ALA A 146 -12.52 6.10 -20.05
N GLY A 147 -12.38 5.58 -18.83
CA GLY A 147 -13.41 4.83 -18.13
C GLY A 147 -14.56 5.71 -17.60
N PRO A 148 -15.65 5.08 -17.12
CA PRO A 148 -16.83 5.78 -16.64
C PRO A 148 -16.73 6.29 -15.19
N ASP A 149 -15.77 5.80 -14.38
CA ASP A 149 -15.53 6.29 -13.02
C ASP A 149 -14.66 7.56 -13.11
N PRO A 150 -15.22 8.76 -12.81
CA PRO A 150 -14.50 10.01 -12.96
C PRO A 150 -13.31 10.14 -12.00
N ASP A 151 -13.39 9.56 -10.80
CA ASP A 151 -12.33 9.65 -9.81
C ASP A 151 -11.16 8.72 -10.19
N ALA A 152 -11.48 7.51 -10.68
CA ALA A 152 -10.46 6.61 -11.22
C ALA A 152 -9.82 7.19 -12.48
N ALA A 153 -10.63 7.80 -13.35
CA ALA A 153 -10.18 8.39 -14.59
C ALA A 153 -9.22 9.56 -14.34
N ALA A 154 -9.55 10.46 -13.40
CA ALA A 154 -8.69 11.56 -13.00
C ALA A 154 -7.35 11.06 -12.42
N ALA A 155 -7.40 10.11 -11.48
CA ALA A 155 -6.18 9.55 -10.89
C ALA A 155 -5.30 8.83 -11.94
N ALA A 156 -5.91 8.20 -12.96
CA ALA A 156 -5.16 7.61 -14.06
C ALA A 156 -4.49 8.65 -14.97
N GLN A 157 -5.13 9.81 -15.18
CA GLN A 157 -4.54 10.93 -15.92
C GLN A 157 -3.34 11.51 -15.17
N ASP A 158 -3.45 11.70 -13.86
CA ASP A 158 -2.35 12.16 -13.01
C ASP A 158 -1.17 11.17 -13.06
N ALA A 159 -1.45 9.86 -12.95
CA ALA A 159 -0.43 8.82 -13.06
C ALA A 159 0.28 8.82 -14.42
N LEU A 160 -0.45 9.06 -15.53
CA LEU A 160 0.14 9.19 -16.87
C LEU A 160 1.07 10.40 -16.97
N ALA A 161 0.72 11.53 -16.36
CA ALA A 161 1.57 12.71 -16.34
C ALA A 161 2.87 12.48 -15.55
N MET A 162 2.80 11.67 -14.49
CA MET A 162 3.94 11.32 -13.63
C MET A 162 4.79 10.15 -14.16
N LEU A 163 4.32 9.40 -15.16
CA LEU A 163 5.06 8.33 -15.85
C LEU A 163 5.60 8.84 -17.20
N PRO A 164 6.58 9.78 -17.24
CA PRO A 164 7.09 10.21 -18.53
C PRO A 164 7.80 9.06 -19.23
N ASP A 165 7.53 8.96 -20.53
CA ASP A 165 8.35 8.21 -21.47
C ASP A 165 9.76 8.81 -21.46
N ARG A 166 10.67 8.24 -20.67
CA ARG A 166 12.11 8.55 -20.75
C ARG A 166 12.75 7.98 -22.03
N THR A 167 12.10 8.17 -23.18
CA THR A 167 12.64 7.87 -24.51
C THR A 167 13.02 9.13 -25.30
N GLY A 168 12.94 10.34 -24.73
CA GLY A 168 13.23 11.54 -25.54
C GLY A 168 13.45 12.89 -24.88
N HIS A 169 14.00 12.97 -23.65
CA HIS A 169 14.52 14.27 -23.19
C HIS A 169 15.99 14.43 -23.61
N VAL A 170 16.20 14.86 -24.87
CA VAL A 170 17.40 15.64 -25.21
C VAL A 170 17.15 17.01 -24.60
N GLY A 171 17.80 17.30 -23.47
CA GLY A 171 17.74 18.63 -22.87
C GLY A 171 18.20 19.69 -23.88
N PRO A 172 17.53 20.85 -23.96
CA PRO A 172 17.98 21.93 -24.82
C PRO A 172 19.23 22.53 -24.20
N GLY A 173 20.39 22.25 -24.80
CA GLY A 173 21.59 23.03 -24.55
C GLY A 173 22.84 22.21 -24.31
N GLN A 174 23.39 21.62 -25.37
CA GLN A 174 24.83 21.69 -25.65
C GLN A 174 25.03 21.83 -27.15
N HIS A 175 24.77 23.03 -27.65
CA HIS A 175 25.42 23.54 -28.85
C HIS A 175 25.98 24.91 -28.50
N GLN A 176 27.25 25.12 -28.88
CA GLN A 176 28.10 26.31 -28.73
C GLN A 176 28.86 26.35 -27.38
N ALA A 177 30.18 26.42 -27.34
CA ALA A 177 31.19 26.82 -28.33
C ALA A 177 32.42 25.90 -28.29
#